data_AF-A0A9E3TMT9-F1
#
_entry.id   AF-A0A9E3TMT9-F1
#
_cell.length_a   1.000
_cell.length_b   1.000
_cell.length_c   1.000
_cell.angle_alpha   90.00
_cell.angle_beta   90.00
_cell.angle_gamma   90.00
#
_symmetry.space_group_name_H-M   'P 1'
#
loop_
_entity.id
_entity.type
_entity.pdbx_description
1 polymer ?
#
loop_
_entity_poly.entity_id
_entity_poly.type
_entity_poly.pdbx_seq_one_letter_code
_entity_poly.pdbx_strand_id
1 'polypeptide(L)'
;MSMHTPLRQSSLWQTTLLIAIAIACPGSLSSAESTLELPARHRIPQVSGDFSVVESSLNWEAKKTAIVVCDMWDKHWCVGATRRVGEMAGRMNEVIADARNKGVLIIHCPSSCLDYYKETPMRKLAQQAPAVETQVPLERWCYLDKDHEAALPIDDSDGGCDCWPPCKNYQAWSRQIDAIKIVEGDAITDNSEAFYLMKQCGIDNVIVMGVHTNMCVLGRPFSIRQMVNQGQNVVLMRDMTDTMYNSRMKPYVPHTKGTEFVIEHIEKYWCPTITSTTFTGKPPFVFAEASQPHVVFMIGEQEYETKVTLPVFAEKHLAPRGIRSTIIHADEMDKNHFAGLAALKTADLLFVSVRRRSLPKEELDLVREFVAAGKPVVGIRTASHAFHTKGEHPEGHDEWQAFDGEVLGGNYHGHHANGVTSVLSLAEGATGHAILDGVSVTSFIGGGSLYQVSPLAKSAQPLIFGTIPDHPTEPVAWTNQRGNHRVFYTSLGHVSDFSSDDFNRLLANAVVWALER
;
A
#
# COMPACT_ATOMS: atom_id res chain seq x y z
N MET A 1 94.99 42.75 65.75
CA MET A 1 95.08 41.40 65.17
C MET A 1 93.91 41.20 64.21
N SER A 2 94.17 41.51 62.93
CA SER A 2 93.94 40.67 61.74
C SER A 2 92.46 40.41 61.40
N MET A 3 91.88 41.20 60.48
CA MET A 3 91.76 40.94 59.02
C MET A 3 90.73 39.82 58.73
N HIS A 4 89.67 39.93 57.93
CA HIS A 4 89.42 40.68 56.68
C HIS A 4 87.89 40.89 56.50
N THR A 5 87.41 42.12 56.32
CA THR A 5 86.93 42.82 55.08
C THR A 5 85.56 42.36 54.52
N PRO A 6 84.67 43.30 54.13
CA PRO A 6 83.21 43.15 54.31
C PRO A 6 82.42 43.28 52.98
N LEU A 7 81.10 43.52 53.09
CA LEU A 7 80.14 44.22 52.18
C LEU A 7 78.83 43.39 52.12
N ARG A 8 77.59 43.92 52.10
CA ARG A 8 76.98 45.25 52.24
C ARG A 8 75.47 44.99 52.46
N GLN A 9 74.78 45.89 53.16
CA GLN A 9 73.34 45.83 53.50
C GLN A 9 72.39 45.78 52.27
N SER A 10 71.23 45.12 52.40
CA SER A 10 69.97 45.60 51.82
C SER A 10 68.71 45.07 52.55
N SER A 11 67.80 46.02 52.81
CA SER A 11 66.45 45.96 53.36
C SER A 11 65.44 45.35 52.35
N LEU A 12 64.51 44.45 52.71
CA LEU A 12 63.23 44.63 53.45
C LEU A 12 62.04 45.10 52.56
N TRP A 13 60.89 44.40 52.73
CA TRP A 13 59.47 44.74 52.44
C TRP A 13 58.73 44.11 51.25
N GLN A 14 57.87 43.14 51.62
CA GLN A 14 56.45 42.93 51.26
C GLN A 14 56.02 42.96 49.78
N THR A 15 55.72 41.76 49.24
CA THR A 15 55.01 41.56 47.99
C THR A 15 53.51 41.38 48.23
N THR A 16 52.73 42.32 47.69
CA THR A 16 51.26 42.32 47.62
C THR A 16 50.78 41.33 46.55
N LEU A 17 49.87 40.43 46.93
CA LEU A 17 49.22 39.47 46.03
C LEU A 17 47.98 40.12 45.38
N LEU A 18 48.02 40.35 44.07
CA LEU A 18 46.89 40.83 43.26
C LEU A 18 45.99 39.64 42.86
N ILE A 19 44.76 39.62 43.38
CA ILE A 19 43.70 38.71 42.94
C ILE A 19 43.02 39.33 41.71
N ALA A 20 43.23 38.71 40.54
CA ALA A 20 42.49 39.04 39.33
C ALA A 20 41.14 38.30 39.35
N ILE A 21 40.04 39.06 39.45
CA ILE A 21 38.68 38.55 39.25
C ILE A 21 38.45 38.42 37.74
N ALA A 22 38.52 37.20 37.22
CA ALA A 22 38.10 36.88 35.86
C ALA A 22 36.57 36.91 35.80
N ILE A 23 36.02 37.89 35.09
CA ILE A 23 34.62 37.90 34.67
C ILE A 23 34.46 36.76 33.66
N ALA A 24 33.81 35.68 34.08
CA ALA A 24 33.42 34.61 33.18
C ALA A 24 32.35 35.16 32.21
N CYS A 25 32.73 35.41 30.96
CA CYS A 25 31.76 35.41 29.88
C CYS A 25 31.00 34.07 29.95
N PRO A 26 29.66 34.06 29.94
CA PRO A 26 28.94 32.82 29.74
C PRO A 26 29.43 32.26 28.40
N GLY A 27 30.06 31.08 28.47
CA GLY A 27 30.47 30.35 27.29
C GLY A 27 29.27 30.24 26.37
N SER A 28 29.44 30.71 25.13
CA SER A 28 28.59 30.35 24.02
C SER A 28 28.43 28.82 24.07
N LEU A 29 27.23 28.36 24.42
CA LEU A 29 26.79 27.02 24.09
C LEU A 29 26.99 26.90 22.57
N SER A 30 28.07 26.23 22.17
CA SER A 30 28.22 25.74 20.82
C SER A 30 26.98 24.89 20.57
N SER A 31 26.04 25.40 19.78
CA SER A 31 24.94 24.57 19.30
C SER A 31 25.61 23.54 18.41
N ALA A 32 25.77 22.31 18.91
CA ALA A 32 26.18 21.21 18.05
C ALA A 32 25.27 21.26 16.82
N GLU A 33 25.84 21.42 15.64
CA GLU A 33 25.07 21.42 14.39
C GLU A 33 24.29 20.11 14.35
N SER A 34 22.96 20.22 14.34
CA SER A 34 22.07 19.07 14.32
C SER A 34 22.19 18.39 12.96
N THR A 35 22.89 17.26 12.90
CA THR A 35 22.95 16.40 11.72
C THR A 35 21.71 15.50 11.66
N LEU A 36 21.14 15.36 10.47
CA LEU A 36 20.09 14.41 10.14
C LEU A 36 20.73 13.16 9.55
N GLU A 37 20.61 12.04 10.24
CA GLU A 37 20.97 10.72 9.70
C GLU A 37 19.75 10.13 8.98
N LEU A 38 19.83 10.04 7.66
CA LEU A 38 18.73 9.64 6.79
C LEU A 38 19.03 8.28 6.13
N PRO A 39 18.49 7.16 6.64
CA PRO A 39 18.51 5.89 5.93
C PRO A 39 17.74 6.03 4.61
N ALA A 40 18.47 5.95 3.52
CA ALA A 40 17.99 6.18 2.17
C ALA A 40 17.94 4.88 1.36
N ARG A 41 16.92 4.76 0.52
CA ARG A 41 16.72 3.66 -0.42
C ARG A 41 16.81 4.19 -1.84
N HIS A 42 17.58 3.54 -2.70
CA HIS A 42 17.69 3.86 -4.12
C HIS A 42 17.68 2.59 -4.97
N ARG A 43 17.50 2.74 -6.28
CA ARG A 43 17.50 1.62 -7.22
C ARG A 43 18.54 1.85 -8.30
N ILE A 44 19.51 0.94 -8.39
CA ILE A 44 20.56 1.01 -9.41
C ILE A 44 20.33 -0.02 -10.53
N PRO A 45 20.63 0.33 -11.79
CA PRO A 45 20.54 -0.62 -12.89
C PRO A 45 21.61 -1.70 -12.73
N GLN A 46 21.22 -2.94 -12.98
CA GLN A 46 22.08 -4.12 -13.02
C GLN A 46 22.48 -4.44 -14.46
N VAL A 47 23.53 -5.25 -14.62
CA VAL A 47 23.99 -5.72 -15.93
C VAL A 47 22.90 -6.50 -16.68
N SER A 48 21.96 -7.12 -15.97
CA SER A 48 20.81 -7.83 -16.55
C SER A 48 19.74 -6.90 -17.16
N GLY A 49 19.80 -5.59 -16.90
CA GLY A 49 18.74 -4.63 -17.22
C GLY A 49 17.70 -4.47 -16.10
N ASP A 50 17.72 -5.30 -15.07
CA ASP A 50 16.87 -5.14 -13.87
C ASP A 50 17.42 -4.07 -12.92
N PHE A 51 16.62 -3.63 -11.95
CA PHE A 51 17.06 -2.68 -10.92
C PHE A 51 17.12 -3.36 -9.55
N SER A 52 18.24 -3.21 -8.84
CA SER A 52 18.39 -3.69 -7.46
C SER A 52 18.17 -2.57 -6.44
N VAL A 53 17.50 -2.89 -5.34
CA VAL A 53 17.41 -1.99 -4.18
C VAL A 53 18.77 -1.92 -3.50
N VAL A 54 19.21 -0.71 -3.19
CA VAL A 54 20.41 -0.44 -2.41
C VAL A 54 20.05 0.55 -1.31
N GLU A 55 20.58 0.30 -0.11
CA GLU A 55 20.42 1.17 1.05
C GLU A 55 21.71 1.92 1.33
N SER A 56 21.58 3.18 1.73
CA SER A 56 22.68 4.05 2.15
C SER A 56 22.24 4.93 3.32
N SER A 57 23.19 5.62 3.94
CA SER A 57 22.88 6.63 4.95
C SER A 57 23.37 7.99 4.47
N LEU A 58 22.47 8.97 4.40
CA LEU A 58 22.82 10.36 4.09
C LEU A 58 22.92 11.14 5.40
N ASN A 59 23.94 11.97 5.53
CA ASN A 59 24.16 12.82 6.71
C ASN A 59 24.03 14.28 6.27
N TRP A 60 22.91 14.92 6.62
CA TRP A 60 22.60 16.28 6.19
C TRP A 60 22.60 17.25 7.37
N GLU A 61 23.15 18.45 7.21
CA GLU A 61 23.00 19.52 8.20
C GLU A 61 21.55 20.03 8.21
N ALA A 62 20.85 19.92 9.34
CA ALA A 62 19.43 20.24 9.42
C ALA A 62 19.12 21.70 9.00
N LYS A 63 20.00 22.65 9.33
CA LYS A 63 19.85 24.08 8.96
C LYS A 63 20.02 24.34 7.46
N LYS A 64 20.62 23.41 6.72
CA LYS A 64 20.74 23.45 5.25
C LYS A 64 19.72 22.52 4.56
N THR A 65 18.71 22.07 5.30
CA THR A 65 17.65 21.20 4.80
C THR A 65 16.30 21.90 4.87
N ALA A 66 15.50 21.75 3.82
CA ALA A 66 14.09 22.08 3.83
C ALA A 66 13.21 20.83 3.65
N ILE A 67 12.03 20.85 4.27
CA ILE A 67 10.94 19.92 3.95
C ILE A 67 9.88 20.68 3.15
N VAL A 68 9.55 20.16 1.98
CA VAL A 68 8.45 20.63 1.13
C VAL A 68 7.22 19.76 1.40
N VAL A 69 6.14 20.40 1.86
CA VAL A 69 4.81 19.78 2.02
C VAL A 69 3.98 20.08 0.77
N CYS A 70 3.97 19.14 -0.16
CA CYS A 70 3.33 19.28 -1.46
C CYS A 70 1.83 18.97 -1.39
N ASP A 71 0.98 19.97 -1.65
CA ASP A 71 -0.42 19.78 -2.04
C ASP A 71 -1.28 18.97 -1.02
N MET A 72 -1.00 19.11 0.28
CA MET A 72 -1.77 18.46 1.35
C MET A 72 -3.10 19.19 1.65
N TRP A 73 -4.03 19.18 0.69
CA TRP A 73 -5.26 19.96 0.76
C TRP A 73 -6.28 19.49 1.81
N ASP A 74 -7.19 20.40 2.21
CA ASP A 74 -8.33 20.13 3.09
C ASP A 74 -9.37 19.18 2.47
N LYS A 75 -9.50 19.21 1.14
CA LYS A 75 -10.44 18.35 0.40
C LYS A 75 -9.95 18.10 -1.02
N HIS A 76 -10.33 16.96 -1.57
CA HIS A 76 -10.15 16.63 -2.98
C HIS A 76 -11.49 16.21 -3.60
N TRP A 77 -11.64 16.31 -4.92
CA TRP A 77 -12.85 15.85 -5.60
C TRP A 77 -13.00 14.33 -5.52
N CYS A 78 -11.89 13.60 -5.39
CA CYS A 78 -11.88 12.17 -5.06
C CYS A 78 -12.01 12.00 -3.54
N VAL A 79 -13.05 11.30 -3.10
CA VAL A 79 -13.29 11.00 -1.68
C VAL A 79 -12.19 10.11 -1.11
N GLY A 80 -11.70 9.14 -1.88
CA GLY A 80 -10.59 8.26 -1.52
C GLY A 80 -9.30 9.03 -1.24
N ALA A 81 -8.94 9.97 -2.12
CA ALA A 81 -7.78 10.85 -1.93
C ALA A 81 -7.95 11.73 -0.68
N THR A 82 -9.14 12.32 -0.46
CA THR A 82 -9.43 13.10 0.75
C THR A 82 -9.24 12.27 2.02
N ARG A 83 -9.73 11.02 2.03
CA ARG A 83 -9.55 10.09 3.15
C ARG A 83 -8.08 9.80 3.41
N ARG A 84 -7.30 9.46 2.38
CA ARG A 84 -5.87 9.13 2.52
C ARG A 84 -5.03 10.31 3.00
N VAL A 85 -5.32 11.53 2.51
CA VAL A 85 -4.74 12.77 3.06
C VAL A 85 -5.01 12.88 4.56
N GLY A 86 -6.26 12.67 4.98
CA GLY A 86 -6.63 12.68 6.39
C GLY A 86 -5.90 11.63 7.24
N GLU A 87 -5.73 10.41 6.73
CA GLU A 87 -5.02 9.32 7.42
C GLU A 87 -3.54 9.64 7.67
N MET A 88 -2.83 10.21 6.69
CA MET A 88 -1.40 10.50 6.80
C MET A 88 -1.08 11.83 7.50
N ALA A 89 -2.00 12.81 7.47
CA ALA A 89 -1.74 14.18 7.91
C ALA A 89 -1.28 14.28 9.37
N GLY A 90 -1.79 13.42 10.26
CA GLY A 90 -1.36 13.38 11.66
C GLY A 90 0.11 12.99 11.81
N ARG A 91 0.56 11.93 11.11
CA ARG A 91 1.96 11.51 11.11
C ARG A 91 2.85 12.57 10.45
N MET A 92 2.38 13.17 9.36
CA MET A 92 3.11 14.25 8.69
C MET A 92 3.31 15.47 9.61
N ASN A 93 2.31 15.80 10.43
CA ASN A 93 2.43 16.86 11.43
C ASN A 93 3.49 16.54 12.51
N GLU A 94 3.62 15.27 12.93
CA GLU A 94 4.69 14.83 13.84
C GLU A 94 6.07 15.00 13.19
N VAL A 95 6.22 14.62 11.91
CA VAL A 95 7.46 14.77 11.14
C VAL A 95 7.92 16.22 11.12
N ILE A 96 7.06 17.15 10.69
CA ILE A 96 7.46 18.56 10.58
C ILE A 96 7.69 19.21 11.94
N ALA A 97 7.00 18.78 13.00
CA ALA A 97 7.25 19.28 14.35
C ALA A 97 8.65 18.91 14.84
N ASP A 98 9.09 17.66 14.66
CA ASP A 98 10.45 17.23 15.01
C ASP A 98 11.50 17.89 14.11
N ALA A 99 11.24 17.98 12.80
CA ALA A 99 12.14 18.63 11.86
C ALA A 99 12.37 20.11 12.20
N ARG A 100 11.32 20.86 12.56
CA ARG A 100 11.43 22.25 13.04
C ARG A 100 12.33 22.36 14.27
N ASN A 101 12.17 21.46 15.25
CA ASN A 101 12.98 21.45 16.47
C ASN A 101 14.47 21.21 16.17
N LYS A 102 14.77 20.53 15.07
CA LYS A 102 16.14 20.29 14.58
C LYS A 102 16.67 21.44 13.72
N GLY A 103 15.86 22.44 13.37
CA GLY A 103 16.26 23.60 12.56
C GLY A 103 16.02 23.46 11.06
N VAL A 104 15.23 22.47 10.64
CA VAL A 104 14.83 22.28 9.23
C VAL A 104 13.79 23.34 8.84
N LEU A 105 13.95 23.96 7.67
CA LEU A 105 12.97 24.89 7.11
C LEU A 105 11.75 24.12 6.59
N ILE A 106 10.53 24.50 7.00
CA ILE A 106 9.31 23.90 6.46
C ILE A 106 8.65 24.85 5.47
N ILE A 107 8.38 24.35 4.26
CA ILE A 107 7.72 25.09 3.20
C ILE A 107 6.43 24.35 2.84
N HIS A 108 5.29 24.99 3.13
CA HIS A 108 3.97 24.49 2.80
C HIS A 108 3.56 24.96 1.41
N CYS A 109 3.26 24.01 0.53
CA CYS A 109 2.91 24.28 -0.86
C CYS A 109 1.50 23.81 -1.21
N PRO A 110 0.43 24.45 -0.69
CA PRO A 110 -0.94 24.13 -1.04
C PRO A 110 -1.31 24.83 -2.35
N SER A 111 -1.07 24.18 -3.49
CA SER A 111 -1.26 24.82 -4.79
C SER A 111 -2.69 25.27 -5.02
N SER A 112 -2.84 26.44 -5.64
CA SER A 112 -4.12 27.11 -5.89
C SER A 112 -4.88 27.54 -4.62
N CYS A 113 -4.21 27.61 -3.45
CA CYS A 113 -4.80 28.04 -2.19
C CYS A 113 -4.17 29.32 -1.59
N LEU A 114 -3.23 29.98 -2.29
CA LEU A 114 -2.47 31.09 -1.70
C LEU A 114 -3.33 32.27 -1.24
N ASP A 115 -4.50 32.51 -1.86
CA ASP A 115 -5.43 33.57 -1.46
C ASP A 115 -5.91 33.43 -0.01
N TYR A 116 -6.05 32.19 0.48
CA TYR A 116 -6.41 31.92 1.87
C TYR A 116 -5.32 32.40 2.85
N TYR A 117 -4.06 32.38 2.41
CA TYR A 117 -2.88 32.65 3.24
C TYR A 117 -2.29 34.05 3.01
N LYS A 118 -2.85 34.87 2.12
CA LYS A 118 -2.25 36.11 1.62
C LYS A 118 -1.76 37.08 2.71
N GLU A 119 -2.45 37.15 3.85
CA GLU A 119 -2.10 38.07 4.94
C GLU A 119 -1.17 37.48 6.00
N THR A 120 -0.91 36.17 5.94
CA THR A 120 -0.13 35.47 6.97
C THR A 120 1.35 35.86 6.93
N PRO A 121 2.04 35.90 8.09
CA PRO A 121 3.49 36.05 8.13
C PRO A 121 4.24 35.01 7.27
N MET A 122 3.76 33.76 7.25
CA MET A 122 4.39 32.66 6.52
C MET A 122 4.31 32.84 5.00
N ARG A 123 3.22 33.40 4.47
CA ARG A 123 3.13 33.80 3.06
C ARG A 123 4.07 34.98 2.77
N LYS A 124 4.08 36.00 3.64
CA LYS A 124 4.93 37.18 3.50
C LYS A 124 6.41 36.82 3.51
N LEU A 125 6.83 35.85 4.31
CA LEU A 125 8.19 35.32 4.34
C LEU A 125 8.63 34.82 2.97
N ALA A 126 7.81 34.01 2.29
CA ALA A 126 8.11 33.52 0.96
C ALA A 126 8.14 34.64 -0.09
N GLN A 127 7.21 35.61 -0.03
CA GLN A 127 7.15 36.74 -0.97
C GLN A 127 8.34 37.69 -0.84
N GLN A 128 8.93 37.78 0.36
CA GLN A 128 10.08 38.65 0.61
C GLN A 128 11.39 38.05 0.11
N ALA A 129 11.42 36.76 -0.26
CA ALA A 129 12.60 36.14 -0.83
C ALA A 129 12.91 36.76 -2.21
N PRO A 130 14.05 37.45 -2.39
CA PRO A 130 14.41 38.03 -3.67
C PRO A 130 14.59 36.94 -4.72
N ALA A 131 14.13 37.23 -5.94
CA ALA A 131 14.32 36.33 -7.08
C ALA A 131 15.81 36.02 -7.28
N VAL A 132 16.11 34.75 -7.54
CA VAL A 132 17.45 34.25 -7.81
C VAL A 132 17.55 33.86 -9.27
N GLU A 133 18.64 34.27 -9.92
CA GLU A 133 18.95 33.87 -11.29
C GLU A 133 19.33 32.37 -11.31
N THR A 134 18.74 31.62 -12.25
CA THR A 134 18.93 30.18 -12.35
C THR A 134 19.51 29.81 -13.71
N GLN A 135 20.39 28.80 -13.73
CA GLN A 135 20.96 28.29 -14.98
C GLN A 135 19.92 27.51 -15.79
N VAL A 136 19.05 26.78 -15.09
CA VAL A 136 17.87 26.12 -15.67
C VAL A 136 16.64 26.95 -15.31
N PRO A 137 15.69 27.18 -16.22
CA PRO A 137 14.46 27.90 -15.90
C PRO A 137 13.68 27.25 -14.75
N LEU A 138 13.01 28.07 -13.95
CA LEU A 138 12.00 27.62 -13.00
C LEU A 138 10.66 27.51 -13.74
N GLU A 139 10.28 26.29 -14.10
CA GLU A 139 9.08 25.98 -14.87
C GLU A 139 7.82 26.15 -14.02
N ARG A 140 6.66 26.39 -14.64
CA ARG A 140 5.38 26.33 -13.90
C ARG A 140 4.90 24.91 -13.64
N TRP A 141 5.38 23.96 -14.44
CA TRP A 141 5.11 22.54 -14.33
C TRP A 141 6.20 21.74 -15.05
N CYS A 142 6.79 20.77 -14.37
CA CYS A 142 7.78 19.84 -14.93
C CYS A 142 7.08 18.55 -15.40
N TYR A 143 6.88 18.44 -16.71
CA TYR A 143 6.34 17.24 -17.34
C TYR A 143 7.34 16.07 -17.28
N LEU A 144 6.86 14.88 -17.67
CA LEU A 144 7.70 13.68 -17.79
C LEU A 144 8.84 13.93 -18.77
N ASP A 145 10.07 13.65 -18.33
CA ASP A 145 11.28 13.81 -19.12
C ASP A 145 11.64 12.49 -19.82
N LYS A 146 11.32 12.38 -21.12
CA LYS A 146 11.52 11.14 -21.88
C LYS A 146 12.99 10.78 -22.09
N ASP A 147 13.91 11.74 -21.92
CA ASP A 147 15.34 11.51 -22.07
C ASP A 147 15.97 11.03 -20.75
N HIS A 148 15.29 11.21 -19.63
CA HIS A 148 15.78 10.89 -18.29
C HIS A 148 15.02 9.75 -17.59
N GLU A 149 13.71 9.63 -17.82
CA GLU A 149 12.83 8.66 -17.16
C GLU A 149 11.94 7.88 -18.14
N ALA A 150 11.55 6.66 -17.74
CA ALA A 150 10.57 5.87 -18.48
C ALA A 150 9.14 6.44 -18.33
N ALA A 151 8.19 5.87 -19.07
CA ALA A 151 6.77 6.12 -18.80
C ALA A 151 6.41 5.74 -17.36
N LEU A 152 5.43 6.44 -16.77
CA LEU A 152 4.96 6.12 -15.42
C LEU A 152 4.47 4.65 -15.35
N PRO A 153 4.72 3.95 -14.23
CA PRO A 153 4.40 2.52 -14.10
C PRO A 153 2.93 2.25 -13.76
N ILE A 154 2.07 3.26 -13.89
CA ILE A 154 0.63 3.21 -13.67
C ILE A 154 -0.09 3.93 -14.80
N ASP A 155 -1.34 3.52 -15.03
CA ASP A 155 -2.28 4.25 -15.87
C ASP A 155 -3.15 5.16 -14.98
N ASP A 156 -2.92 6.46 -15.09
CA ASP A 156 -3.64 7.53 -14.40
C ASP A 156 -4.51 8.37 -15.37
N SER A 157 -4.77 7.84 -16.58
CA SER A 157 -5.50 8.56 -17.64
C SER A 157 -6.96 8.87 -17.29
N ASP A 158 -7.54 8.16 -16.32
CA ASP A 158 -8.87 8.41 -15.77
C ASP A 158 -8.88 9.43 -14.62
N GLY A 159 -7.72 10.03 -14.33
CA GLY A 159 -7.52 10.93 -13.19
C GLY A 159 -7.29 10.20 -11.86
N GLY A 160 -7.20 8.88 -11.84
CA GLY A 160 -6.78 8.07 -10.69
C GLY A 160 -7.81 7.89 -9.58
N CYS A 161 -9.11 8.09 -9.88
CA CYS A 161 -10.18 7.94 -8.89
C CYS A 161 -10.49 6.46 -8.62
N ASP A 162 -10.20 6.00 -7.40
CA ASP A 162 -10.44 4.63 -6.97
C ASP A 162 -11.83 4.40 -6.34
N CYS A 163 -12.61 5.46 -6.10
CA CYS A 163 -13.98 5.37 -5.58
C CYS A 163 -14.94 4.66 -6.54
N TRP A 164 -15.95 3.98 -5.99
CA TRP A 164 -17.06 3.40 -6.75
C TRP A 164 -18.42 3.83 -6.20
N PRO A 165 -19.30 4.42 -7.02
CA PRO A 165 -19.05 4.89 -8.38
C PRO A 165 -17.97 6.00 -8.44
N PRO A 166 -17.34 6.25 -9.60
CA PRO A 166 -16.32 7.29 -9.74
C PRO A 166 -16.84 8.68 -9.34
N CYS A 167 -16.03 9.45 -8.62
CA CYS A 167 -16.38 10.81 -8.23
C CYS A 167 -16.34 11.76 -9.43
N LYS A 168 -17.23 12.75 -9.46
CA LYS A 168 -17.15 13.83 -10.47
C LYS A 168 -16.01 14.78 -10.11
N ASN A 169 -15.23 15.16 -11.11
CA ASN A 169 -14.11 16.10 -10.93
C ASN A 169 -14.64 17.56 -10.80
N TYR A 170 -14.09 18.31 -9.85
CA TYR A 170 -14.33 19.73 -9.63
C TYR A 170 -13.20 20.31 -8.75
N GLN A 171 -13.06 21.64 -8.67
CA GLN A 171 -12.12 22.26 -7.74
C GLN A 171 -12.68 22.19 -6.31
N ALA A 172 -12.11 21.30 -5.49
CA ALA A 172 -12.65 20.98 -4.17
C ALA A 172 -11.89 21.65 -3.01
N TRP A 173 -10.58 21.86 -3.16
CA TRP A 173 -9.69 22.36 -2.12
C TRP A 173 -9.78 23.87 -1.95
N SER A 174 -9.61 24.34 -0.72
CA SER A 174 -9.55 25.75 -0.37
C SER A 174 -8.29 26.15 0.39
N ARG A 175 -7.66 25.19 1.07
CA ARG A 175 -6.47 25.39 1.91
C ARG A 175 -5.74 24.06 2.15
N GLN A 176 -4.62 24.09 2.86
CA GLN A 176 -4.01 22.90 3.45
C GLN A 176 -4.90 22.32 4.56
N ILE A 177 -4.90 20.99 4.73
CA ILE A 177 -5.63 20.32 5.81
C ILE A 177 -5.21 20.83 7.20
N ASP A 178 -6.20 21.15 8.04
CA ASP A 178 -5.99 21.76 9.37
C ASP A 178 -5.24 20.84 10.36
N ALA A 179 -5.12 19.54 10.05
CA ALA A 179 -4.35 18.57 10.82
C ALA A 179 -2.84 18.83 10.77
N ILE A 180 -2.34 19.44 9.69
CA ILE A 180 -0.95 19.84 9.54
C ILE A 180 -0.81 21.30 9.99
N LYS A 181 -0.18 21.51 11.14
CA LYS A 181 -0.02 22.83 11.74
C LYS A 181 1.06 23.62 11.01
N ILE A 182 0.68 24.81 10.56
CA ILE A 182 1.58 25.84 10.04
C ILE A 182 1.82 26.83 11.17
N VAL A 183 3.08 27.13 11.47
CA VAL A 183 3.49 28.02 12.56
C VAL A 183 4.37 29.15 12.03
N GLU A 184 4.57 30.17 12.84
CA GLU A 184 5.51 31.26 12.51
C GLU A 184 6.94 30.69 12.37
N GLY A 185 7.65 31.11 11.33
CA GLY A 185 8.94 30.54 10.92
C GLY A 185 8.84 29.57 9.74
N ASP A 186 7.65 29.01 9.46
CA ASP A 186 7.40 28.31 8.21
C ASP A 186 7.17 29.28 7.05
N ALA A 187 7.23 28.75 5.84
CA ALA A 187 6.87 29.48 4.62
C ALA A 187 5.63 28.87 3.94
N ILE A 188 4.87 29.71 3.22
CA ILE A 188 3.76 29.26 2.37
C ILE A 188 3.91 29.84 0.96
N THR A 189 3.98 28.98 -0.05
CA THR A 189 3.98 29.37 -1.47
C THR A 189 3.74 28.15 -2.37
N ASP A 190 3.27 28.34 -3.60
CA ASP A 190 3.06 27.27 -4.58
C ASP A 190 3.80 27.51 -5.91
N ASN A 191 4.81 28.37 -5.89
CA ASN A 191 5.53 28.80 -7.10
C ASN A 191 7.05 28.91 -6.86
N SER A 192 7.76 29.58 -7.77
CA SER A 192 9.22 29.74 -7.75
C SER A 192 9.79 30.40 -6.49
N GLU A 193 8.97 31.14 -5.73
CA GLU A 193 9.36 31.72 -4.44
C GLU A 193 9.90 30.67 -3.46
N ALA A 194 9.44 29.41 -3.54
CA ALA A 194 9.97 28.33 -2.71
C ALA A 194 11.48 28.18 -2.91
N PHE A 195 11.92 28.13 -4.16
CA PHE A 195 13.33 27.99 -4.53
C PHE A 195 14.13 29.24 -4.16
N TYR A 196 13.56 30.44 -4.36
CA TYR A 196 14.21 31.68 -3.95
C TYR A 196 14.46 31.70 -2.44
N LEU A 197 13.46 31.35 -1.64
CA LEU A 197 13.59 31.27 -0.19
C LEU A 197 14.64 30.23 0.22
N MET A 198 14.61 29.03 -0.39
CA MET A 198 15.62 28.01 -0.15
C MET A 198 17.04 28.54 -0.37
N LYS A 199 17.28 29.28 -1.46
CA LYS A 199 18.60 29.88 -1.73
C LYS A 199 18.99 30.96 -0.73
N GLN A 200 18.07 31.81 -0.31
CA GLN A 200 18.34 32.81 0.74
C GLN A 200 18.66 32.17 2.09
N CYS A 201 18.04 31.04 2.39
CA CYS A 201 18.27 30.29 3.63
C CYS A 201 19.48 29.34 3.56
N GLY A 202 20.21 29.29 2.44
CA GLY A 202 21.36 28.38 2.28
C GLY A 202 20.96 26.90 2.26
N ILE A 203 19.79 26.57 1.72
CA ILE A 203 19.28 25.21 1.63
C ILE A 203 19.88 24.48 0.44
N ASP A 204 20.66 23.44 0.74
CA ASP A 204 21.23 22.53 -0.24
C ASP A 204 20.39 21.26 -0.41
N ASN A 205 19.66 20.87 0.65
CA ASN A 205 18.98 19.59 0.73
C ASN A 205 17.46 19.76 0.84
N VAL A 206 16.70 18.98 0.09
CA VAL A 206 15.23 19.05 0.05
C VAL A 206 14.64 17.67 0.29
N ILE A 207 13.81 17.57 1.32
CA ILE A 207 12.96 16.41 1.58
C ILE A 207 11.56 16.74 1.06
N VAL A 208 11.06 15.96 0.11
CA VAL A 208 9.73 16.14 -0.46
C VAL A 208 8.77 15.13 0.16
N MET A 209 7.58 15.58 0.54
CA MET A 209 6.46 14.73 0.93
C MET A 209 5.13 15.39 0.51
N GLY A 210 4.03 14.65 0.52
CA GLY A 210 2.74 15.16 0.05
C GLY A 210 2.09 14.23 -0.98
N VAL A 211 1.00 14.68 -1.61
CA VAL A 211 0.12 13.81 -2.41
C VAL A 211 0.19 14.05 -3.90
N HIS A 212 -0.40 13.09 -4.61
CA HIS A 212 -0.35 12.90 -6.04
C HIS A 212 1.07 12.67 -6.51
N THR A 213 1.70 11.61 -6.01
CA THR A 213 3.12 11.29 -6.24
C THR A 213 3.48 11.27 -7.73
N ASN A 214 2.59 10.73 -8.56
CA ASN A 214 2.70 10.65 -10.02
C ASN A 214 2.57 11.99 -10.76
N MET A 215 2.02 13.02 -10.11
CA MET A 215 1.71 14.31 -10.73
C MET A 215 2.37 15.45 -9.96
N CYS A 216 1.81 15.86 -8.82
CA CYS A 216 2.23 17.06 -8.11
C CYS A 216 3.63 16.92 -7.49
N VAL A 217 3.90 15.82 -6.79
CA VAL A 217 5.21 15.58 -6.14
C VAL A 217 6.33 15.49 -7.18
N LEU A 218 6.07 14.94 -8.36
CA LEU A 218 7.04 14.93 -9.46
C LEU A 218 7.13 16.29 -10.17
N GLY A 219 5.98 16.88 -10.50
CA GLY A 219 5.88 17.93 -11.51
C GLY A 219 5.72 19.36 -11.01
N ARG A 220 5.47 19.62 -9.72
CA ARG A 220 5.35 20.99 -9.22
C ARG A 220 6.70 21.73 -9.24
N PRO A 221 6.70 23.06 -9.44
CA PRO A 221 7.90 23.91 -9.49
C PRO A 221 8.77 23.86 -8.24
N PHE A 222 8.22 23.44 -7.11
CA PHE A 222 8.89 23.41 -5.82
C PHE A 222 9.26 21.98 -5.40
N SER A 223 9.17 21.01 -6.33
CA SER A 223 9.21 19.58 -6.04
C SER A 223 10.24 18.83 -6.89
N ILE A 224 10.21 17.49 -6.87
CA ILE A 224 11.32 16.60 -7.26
C ILE A 224 12.01 17.01 -8.57
N ARG A 225 11.32 17.01 -9.71
CA ARG A 225 11.96 17.25 -11.01
C ARG A 225 12.65 18.62 -11.07
N GLN A 226 11.98 19.67 -10.61
CA GLN A 226 12.55 21.01 -10.63
C GLN A 226 13.75 21.13 -9.69
N MET A 227 13.64 20.62 -8.45
CA MET A 227 14.72 20.74 -7.45
C MET A 227 15.96 19.93 -7.86
N VAL A 228 15.78 18.73 -8.42
CA VAL A 228 16.87 17.94 -9.00
C VAL A 228 17.54 18.69 -10.16
N ASN A 229 16.75 19.25 -11.08
CA ASN A 229 17.29 20.01 -12.22
C ASN A 229 18.01 21.30 -11.81
N GLN A 230 17.67 21.87 -10.65
CA GLN A 230 18.40 23.01 -10.07
C GLN A 230 19.63 22.59 -9.24
N GLY A 231 19.94 21.29 -9.18
CA GLY A 231 21.13 20.75 -8.51
C GLY A 231 21.02 20.66 -6.99
N GLN A 232 19.81 20.65 -6.41
CA GLN A 232 19.65 20.36 -4.98
C GLN A 232 19.73 18.86 -4.70
N ASN A 233 20.16 18.50 -3.48
CA ASN A 233 20.09 17.12 -3.01
C ASN A 233 18.65 16.82 -2.60
N VAL A 234 17.95 16.00 -3.38
CA VAL A 234 16.53 15.70 -3.13
C VAL A 234 16.37 14.30 -2.56
N VAL A 235 15.44 14.12 -1.63
CA VAL A 235 14.88 12.80 -1.29
C VAL A 235 13.36 12.89 -1.18
N LEU A 236 12.67 11.79 -1.51
CA LEU A 236 11.24 11.62 -1.24
C LEU A 236 11.03 10.88 0.09
N MET A 237 10.16 11.38 0.96
CA MET A 237 9.70 10.62 2.13
C MET A 237 8.61 9.63 1.72
N ARG A 238 9.00 8.39 1.39
CA ARG A 238 8.15 7.41 0.69
C ARG A 238 6.90 6.95 1.46
N ASP A 239 6.90 7.04 2.79
CA ASP A 239 5.74 6.69 3.61
C ASP A 239 4.83 7.89 3.91
N MET A 240 5.21 9.10 3.47
CA MET A 240 4.42 10.34 3.57
C MET A 240 3.98 10.83 2.18
N THR A 241 3.60 9.91 1.31
CA THR A 241 3.10 10.21 -0.03
C THR A 241 1.96 9.29 -0.46
N ASP A 242 1.19 9.72 -1.45
CA ASP A 242 0.07 8.99 -2.04
C ASP A 242 -0.09 9.36 -3.52
N THR A 243 -0.41 8.38 -4.36
CA THR A 243 -0.53 8.55 -5.81
C THR A 243 -2.00 8.69 -6.22
N MET A 244 -2.31 9.43 -7.28
CA MET A 244 -3.63 9.31 -7.93
C MET A 244 -3.63 8.11 -8.86
N TYR A 245 -4.17 6.98 -8.39
CA TYR A 245 -4.23 5.73 -9.13
C TYR A 245 -5.52 4.96 -8.85
N ASN A 246 -6.23 4.61 -9.91
CA ASN A 246 -7.38 3.71 -9.87
C ASN A 246 -6.87 2.26 -10.05
N SER A 247 -7.04 1.42 -9.03
CA SER A 247 -6.64 0.00 -9.05
C SER A 247 -7.30 -0.85 -10.14
N ARG A 248 -8.35 -0.33 -10.79
CA ARG A 248 -9.02 -0.96 -11.95
C ARG A 248 -8.38 -0.59 -13.29
N MET A 249 -7.38 0.30 -13.29
CA MET A 249 -6.56 0.63 -14.45
C MET A 249 -5.23 -0.11 -14.37
N LYS A 250 -4.55 -0.28 -15.51
CA LYS A 250 -3.23 -0.93 -15.56
C LYS A 250 -2.28 -0.30 -14.51
N PRO A 251 -1.51 -1.08 -13.74
CA PRO A 251 -1.24 -2.52 -13.86
C PRO A 251 -2.19 -3.44 -13.09
N TYR A 252 -3.39 -2.97 -12.72
CA TYR A 252 -4.42 -3.76 -12.02
C TYR A 252 -3.95 -4.28 -10.65
N VAL A 253 -3.27 -3.42 -9.91
CA VAL A 253 -2.77 -3.70 -8.55
C VAL A 253 -3.52 -2.84 -7.53
N PRO A 254 -3.50 -3.21 -6.24
CA PRO A 254 -4.06 -2.35 -5.20
C PRO A 254 -3.45 -0.95 -5.23
N HIS A 255 -4.22 0.04 -4.79
CA HIS A 255 -3.82 1.45 -4.80
C HIS A 255 -2.43 1.68 -4.19
N THR A 256 -2.17 1.07 -3.04
CA THR A 256 -0.91 1.18 -2.30
C THR A 256 0.26 0.57 -3.06
N LYS A 257 0.04 -0.49 -3.84
CA LYS A 257 1.08 -1.06 -4.71
C LYS A 257 1.35 -0.18 -5.93
N GLY A 258 0.32 0.46 -6.47
CA GLY A 258 0.49 1.48 -7.51
C GLY A 258 1.32 2.68 -7.00
N THR A 259 1.07 3.10 -5.75
CA THR A 259 1.91 4.11 -5.08
C THR A 259 3.36 3.64 -4.95
N GLU A 260 3.60 2.40 -4.49
CA GLU A 260 4.95 1.84 -4.43
C GLU A 260 5.62 1.81 -5.81
N PHE A 261 4.92 1.47 -6.90
CA PHE A 261 5.52 1.53 -8.23
C PHE A 261 5.98 2.93 -8.63
N VAL A 262 5.22 3.98 -8.29
CA VAL A 262 5.65 5.36 -8.54
C VAL A 262 6.85 5.74 -7.66
N ILE A 263 6.91 5.26 -6.42
CA ILE A 263 8.08 5.41 -5.55
C ILE A 263 9.31 4.70 -6.16
N GLU A 264 9.15 3.46 -6.63
CA GLU A 264 10.21 2.71 -7.31
C GLU A 264 10.69 3.43 -8.58
N HIS A 265 9.79 4.08 -9.31
CA HIS A 265 10.13 4.92 -10.46
C HIS A 265 11.00 6.12 -10.06
N ILE A 266 10.62 6.82 -8.99
CA ILE A 266 11.40 7.93 -8.44
C ILE A 266 12.80 7.47 -7.99
N GLU A 267 12.90 6.32 -7.34
CA GLU A 267 14.18 5.73 -6.89
C GLU A 267 15.13 5.34 -8.02
N LYS A 268 14.59 5.06 -9.22
CA LYS A 268 15.38 4.68 -10.40
C LYS A 268 15.93 5.90 -11.13
N TYR A 269 15.13 6.95 -11.23
CA TYR A 269 15.41 8.04 -12.16
C TYR A 269 15.76 9.35 -11.46
N TRP A 270 15.09 9.70 -10.36
CA TRP A 270 15.14 11.06 -9.83
C TRP A 270 15.94 11.21 -8.54
N CYS A 271 15.59 10.45 -7.51
CA CYS A 271 16.21 10.63 -6.20
C CYS A 271 16.02 9.44 -5.25
N PRO A 272 16.88 9.30 -4.23
CA PRO A 272 16.65 8.33 -3.16
C PRO A 272 15.39 8.64 -2.35
N THR A 273 14.92 7.66 -1.60
CA THR A 273 13.77 7.81 -0.68
C THR A 273 14.16 7.55 0.77
N ILE A 274 13.48 8.20 1.71
CA ILE A 274 13.64 8.03 3.16
C ILE A 274 12.28 7.74 3.81
N THR A 275 12.23 7.45 5.10
CA THR A 275 10.94 7.28 5.83
C THR A 275 10.79 8.28 6.97
N SER A 276 9.54 8.50 7.40
CA SER A 276 9.20 9.31 8.56
C SER A 276 9.82 8.81 9.88
N THR A 277 10.32 7.59 9.91
CA THR A 277 11.01 6.97 11.06
C THR A 277 12.13 7.85 11.61
N THR A 278 12.90 8.49 10.74
CA THR A 278 14.03 9.35 11.15
C THR A 278 13.60 10.53 12.04
N PHE A 279 12.40 11.06 11.80
CA PHE A 279 11.87 12.20 12.56
C PHE A 279 11.00 11.74 13.74
N THR A 280 10.22 10.68 13.55
CA THR A 280 9.20 10.27 14.52
C THR A 280 9.67 9.19 15.50
N GLY A 281 10.72 8.45 15.17
CA GLY A 281 11.14 7.25 15.90
C GLY A 281 10.15 6.08 15.83
N LYS A 282 9.07 6.22 15.05
CA LYS A 282 8.01 5.21 14.88
C LYS A 282 8.23 4.42 13.59
N PRO A 283 7.71 3.18 13.48
CA PRO A 283 7.71 2.47 12.21
C PRO A 283 7.11 3.31 11.07
N PRO A 284 7.54 3.08 9.81
CA PRO A 284 7.00 3.78 8.65
C PRO A 284 5.48 3.75 8.63
N PHE A 285 4.87 4.86 8.19
CA PHE A 285 3.42 4.94 8.08
C PHE A 285 2.90 3.94 7.04
N VAL A 286 1.77 3.33 7.35
CA VAL A 286 1.06 2.40 6.47
C VAL A 286 -0.41 2.79 6.50
N PHE A 287 -1.01 2.99 5.32
CA PHE A 287 -2.45 3.25 5.20
C PHE A 287 -3.27 2.10 5.77
N ALA A 288 -4.44 2.41 6.35
CA ALA A 288 -5.30 1.40 6.94
C ALA A 288 -5.67 0.30 5.93
N GLU A 289 -5.86 0.66 4.66
CA GLU A 289 -6.18 -0.27 3.57
C GLU A 289 -5.07 -1.31 3.30
N ALA A 290 -3.79 -0.94 3.45
CA ALA A 290 -2.68 -1.88 3.27
C ALA A 290 -2.56 -2.91 4.42
N SER A 291 -3.28 -2.70 5.53
CA SER A 291 -3.32 -3.62 6.66
C SER A 291 -4.51 -4.60 6.63
N GLN A 292 -5.42 -4.42 5.67
CA GLN A 292 -6.62 -5.26 5.52
C GLN A 292 -6.30 -6.52 4.71
N PRO A 293 -6.77 -7.71 5.16
CA PRO A 293 -6.67 -8.92 4.35
C PRO A 293 -7.32 -8.73 2.99
N HIS A 294 -6.67 -9.23 1.94
CA HIS A 294 -7.12 -9.13 0.57
C HIS A 294 -7.58 -10.47 0.00
N VAL A 295 -8.86 -10.56 -0.32
CA VAL A 295 -9.46 -11.69 -1.05
C VAL A 295 -9.59 -11.34 -2.52
N VAL A 296 -9.09 -12.19 -3.41
CA VAL A 296 -9.37 -12.13 -4.85
C VAL A 296 -10.42 -13.17 -5.20
N PHE A 297 -11.56 -12.73 -5.73
CA PHE A 297 -12.59 -13.60 -6.28
C PHE A 297 -12.36 -13.78 -7.77
N MET A 298 -12.17 -15.03 -8.19
CA MET A 298 -12.08 -15.43 -9.58
C MET A 298 -13.39 -16.11 -9.99
N ILE A 299 -14.18 -15.44 -10.83
CA ILE A 299 -15.55 -15.83 -11.15
C ILE A 299 -15.70 -16.03 -12.67
N GLY A 300 -15.97 -17.27 -13.09
CA GLY A 300 -16.06 -17.62 -14.52
C GLY A 300 -17.04 -18.74 -14.83
N GLU A 301 -17.95 -19.07 -13.91
CA GLU A 301 -19.02 -20.03 -14.14
C GLU A 301 -20.30 -19.37 -14.72
N GLN A 302 -21.17 -20.16 -15.34
CA GLN A 302 -22.37 -19.69 -16.05
C GLN A 302 -23.67 -20.37 -15.59
N GLU A 303 -23.61 -21.27 -14.60
CA GLU A 303 -24.73 -22.12 -14.18
C GLU A 303 -25.45 -21.60 -12.93
N TYR A 304 -24.74 -20.90 -12.05
CA TYR A 304 -25.19 -20.61 -10.67
C TYR A 304 -25.28 -19.12 -10.35
N GLU A 305 -25.08 -18.26 -11.37
CA GLU A 305 -25.16 -16.80 -11.27
C GLU A 305 -24.23 -16.20 -10.21
N THR A 306 -23.09 -16.84 -9.94
CA THR A 306 -22.13 -16.37 -8.92
C THR A 306 -21.48 -15.04 -9.30
N LYS A 307 -21.53 -14.65 -10.58
CA LYS A 307 -21.18 -13.30 -11.02
C LYS A 307 -22.03 -12.20 -10.37
N VAL A 308 -23.22 -12.53 -9.87
CA VAL A 308 -24.11 -11.61 -9.15
C VAL A 308 -24.04 -11.83 -7.64
N THR A 309 -24.09 -13.09 -7.18
CA THR A 309 -24.20 -13.38 -5.74
C THR A 309 -22.90 -13.16 -4.97
N LEU A 310 -21.73 -13.50 -5.54
CA LEU A 310 -20.45 -13.36 -4.84
C LEU A 310 -20.03 -11.90 -4.60
N PRO A 311 -20.21 -10.95 -5.53
CA PRO A 311 -19.97 -9.54 -5.25
C PRO A 311 -20.85 -9.01 -4.10
N VAL A 312 -22.13 -9.39 -4.08
CA VAL A 312 -23.05 -9.02 -2.99
C VAL A 312 -22.61 -9.65 -1.66
N PHE A 313 -22.17 -10.90 -1.69
CA PHE A 313 -21.64 -11.59 -0.52
C PHE A 313 -20.39 -10.89 0.04
N ALA A 314 -19.43 -10.56 -0.83
CA ALA A 314 -18.20 -9.88 -0.45
C ALA A 314 -18.50 -8.53 0.22
N GLU A 315 -19.41 -7.74 -0.36
CA GLU A 315 -19.81 -6.45 0.19
C GLU A 315 -20.56 -6.57 1.53
N LYS A 316 -21.50 -7.51 1.64
CA LYS A 316 -22.33 -7.63 2.85
C LYS A 316 -21.67 -8.36 4.00
N HIS A 317 -20.78 -9.30 3.70
CA HIS A 317 -20.24 -10.22 4.70
C HIS A 317 -18.73 -10.12 4.88
N LEU A 318 -17.95 -9.65 3.90
CA LEU A 318 -16.49 -9.50 4.07
C LEU A 318 -16.10 -8.06 4.38
N ALA A 319 -16.65 -7.07 3.67
CA ALA A 319 -16.29 -5.67 3.86
C ALA A 319 -16.52 -5.16 5.31
N PRO A 320 -17.63 -5.49 6.02
CA PRO A 320 -17.83 -5.07 7.41
C PRO A 320 -16.85 -5.69 8.40
N ARG A 321 -16.15 -6.77 7.99
CA ARG A 321 -15.10 -7.44 8.76
C ARG A 321 -13.70 -6.87 8.45
N GLY A 322 -13.62 -5.80 7.66
CA GLY A 322 -12.35 -5.19 7.25
C GLY A 322 -11.55 -6.03 6.26
N ILE A 323 -12.22 -6.91 5.50
CA ILE A 323 -11.59 -7.72 4.46
C ILE A 323 -11.83 -7.05 3.10
N ARG A 324 -10.75 -6.68 2.42
CA ARG A 324 -10.79 -6.09 1.09
C ARG A 324 -11.03 -7.18 0.05
N SER A 325 -11.88 -6.91 -0.93
CA SER A 325 -12.18 -7.85 -2.01
C SER A 325 -11.86 -7.26 -3.38
N THR A 326 -11.21 -8.02 -4.25
CA THR A 326 -11.11 -7.74 -5.69
C THR A 326 -11.92 -8.79 -6.43
N ILE A 327 -12.92 -8.36 -7.21
CA ILE A 327 -13.76 -9.25 -8.01
C ILE A 327 -13.23 -9.26 -9.44
N ILE A 328 -12.87 -10.45 -9.94
CA ILE A 328 -12.42 -10.68 -11.30
C ILE A 328 -13.42 -11.61 -11.98
N HIS A 329 -14.05 -11.10 -13.04
CA HIS A 329 -14.91 -11.90 -13.91
C HIS A 329 -14.11 -12.43 -15.10
N ALA A 330 -14.49 -13.60 -15.60
CA ALA A 330 -14.08 -14.02 -16.94
C ALA A 330 -14.55 -12.98 -17.96
N ASP A 331 -13.72 -12.71 -18.96
CA ASP A 331 -14.02 -11.75 -20.01
C ASP A 331 -15.27 -12.19 -20.80
N GLU A 332 -16.08 -11.20 -21.20
CA GLU A 332 -17.35 -11.47 -21.90
C GLU A 332 -17.13 -11.99 -23.32
N MET A 333 -16.03 -11.59 -23.96
CA MET A 333 -15.65 -11.95 -25.32
C MET A 333 -14.72 -13.17 -25.34
N ASP A 334 -13.92 -13.37 -24.31
CA ASP A 334 -13.13 -14.59 -24.09
C ASP A 334 -13.34 -15.19 -22.71
N LYS A 335 -14.18 -16.23 -22.65
CA LYS A 335 -14.50 -16.97 -21.42
C LYS A 335 -13.28 -17.53 -20.67
N ASN A 336 -12.13 -17.67 -21.35
CA ASN A 336 -10.90 -18.21 -20.82
C ASN A 336 -9.95 -17.15 -20.26
N HIS A 337 -10.21 -15.87 -20.51
CA HIS A 337 -9.39 -14.74 -20.09
C HIS A 337 -9.95 -14.12 -18.80
N PHE A 338 -9.08 -13.78 -17.85
CA PHE A 338 -9.44 -13.09 -16.61
C PHE A 338 -8.58 -11.83 -16.43
N ALA A 339 -9.12 -10.70 -16.88
CA ALA A 339 -8.45 -9.42 -16.75
C ALA A 339 -8.25 -9.04 -15.26
N GLY A 340 -7.00 -8.93 -14.83
CA GLY A 340 -6.65 -8.50 -13.47
C GLY A 340 -6.15 -9.61 -12.53
N LEU A 341 -5.88 -10.84 -13.02
CA LEU A 341 -5.28 -11.90 -12.19
C LEU A 341 -3.94 -11.53 -11.54
N ALA A 342 -3.26 -10.49 -12.03
CA ALA A 342 -2.09 -9.91 -11.38
C ALA A 342 -2.35 -9.48 -9.92
N ALA A 343 -3.61 -9.24 -9.54
CA ALA A 343 -4.02 -8.96 -8.16
C ALA A 343 -3.65 -10.10 -7.17
N LEU A 344 -3.47 -11.34 -7.65
CA LEU A 344 -3.03 -12.47 -6.82
C LEU A 344 -1.65 -12.26 -6.19
N LYS A 345 -0.79 -11.42 -6.80
CA LYS A 345 0.54 -11.12 -6.26
C LYS A 345 0.47 -10.48 -4.86
N THR A 346 -0.60 -9.77 -4.56
CA THR A 346 -0.83 -9.09 -3.27
C THR A 346 -1.98 -9.69 -2.46
N ALA A 347 -2.66 -10.70 -2.99
CA ALA A 347 -3.79 -11.31 -2.31
C ALA A 347 -3.33 -12.19 -1.15
N ASP A 348 -4.15 -12.26 -0.11
CA ASP A 348 -3.98 -13.17 1.01
C ASP A 348 -4.80 -14.45 0.79
N LEU A 349 -5.89 -14.39 0.04
CA LEU A 349 -6.76 -15.54 -0.27
C LEU A 349 -7.29 -15.50 -1.70
N LEU A 350 -7.33 -16.66 -2.36
CA LEU A 350 -7.99 -16.85 -3.65
C LEU A 350 -9.35 -17.54 -3.45
N PHE A 351 -10.42 -16.92 -3.92
CA PHE A 351 -11.77 -17.48 -3.93
C PHE A 351 -12.14 -17.89 -5.37
N VAL A 352 -12.42 -19.17 -5.60
CA VAL A 352 -12.64 -19.75 -6.94
C VAL A 352 -14.11 -20.11 -7.15
N SER A 353 -14.71 -19.53 -8.18
CA SER A 353 -16.01 -19.93 -8.75
C SER A 353 -15.90 -19.97 -10.27
N VAL A 354 -15.17 -20.96 -10.78
CA VAL A 354 -14.81 -21.11 -12.19
C VAL A 354 -15.22 -22.49 -12.66
N ARG A 355 -15.69 -22.59 -13.90
CA ARG A 355 -16.14 -23.85 -14.51
C ARG A 355 -15.46 -24.09 -15.85
N ARG A 356 -14.72 -25.20 -15.98
CA ARG A 356 -14.26 -25.75 -17.27
C ARG A 356 -13.63 -24.68 -18.18
N ARG A 357 -12.55 -24.03 -17.71
CA ARG A 357 -11.79 -23.03 -18.45
C ARG A 357 -10.36 -23.51 -18.68
N SER A 358 -9.81 -23.17 -19.84
CA SER A 358 -8.38 -23.34 -20.16
C SER A 358 -7.80 -21.95 -20.31
N LEU A 359 -6.95 -21.51 -19.40
CA LEU A 359 -6.51 -20.11 -19.36
C LEU A 359 -5.28 -19.91 -20.25
N PRO A 360 -5.02 -18.70 -20.75
CA PRO A 360 -3.69 -18.35 -21.25
C PRO A 360 -2.64 -18.80 -20.22
N LYS A 361 -1.53 -19.39 -20.69
CA LYS A 361 -0.53 -20.00 -19.81
C LYS A 361 -0.06 -19.04 -18.69
N GLU A 362 0.21 -17.79 -19.04
CA GLU A 362 0.68 -16.77 -18.09
C GLU A 362 -0.33 -16.48 -16.97
N GLU A 363 -1.63 -16.57 -17.26
CA GLU A 363 -2.68 -16.38 -16.26
C GLU A 363 -2.83 -17.58 -15.33
N LEU A 364 -2.76 -18.80 -15.88
CA LEU A 364 -2.78 -20.01 -15.06
C LEU A 364 -1.54 -20.11 -14.16
N ASP A 365 -0.39 -19.63 -14.65
CA ASP A 365 0.84 -19.59 -13.88
C ASP A 365 0.71 -18.66 -12.66
N LEU A 366 -0.02 -17.54 -12.74
CA LEU A 366 -0.33 -16.71 -11.55
C LEU A 366 -1.12 -17.46 -10.47
N VAL A 367 -2.06 -18.33 -10.88
CA VAL A 367 -2.82 -19.18 -9.95
C VAL A 367 -1.89 -20.25 -9.34
N ARG A 368 -1.04 -20.88 -10.15
CA ARG A 368 -0.06 -21.87 -9.68
C ARG A 368 0.93 -21.26 -8.70
N GLU A 369 1.47 -20.09 -8.99
CA GLU A 369 2.38 -19.35 -8.11
C GLU A 369 1.71 -19.01 -6.77
N PHE A 370 0.45 -18.54 -6.80
CA PHE A 370 -0.32 -18.26 -5.59
C PHE A 370 -0.47 -19.50 -4.71
N VAL A 371 -0.87 -20.63 -5.31
CA VAL A 371 -1.05 -21.90 -4.59
C VAL A 371 0.29 -22.46 -4.11
N ALA A 372 1.35 -22.39 -4.92
CA ALA A 372 2.69 -22.85 -4.57
C ALA A 372 3.31 -22.06 -3.41
N ALA A 373 2.92 -20.79 -3.24
CA ALA A 373 3.27 -19.99 -2.07
C ALA A 373 2.55 -20.43 -0.77
N GLY A 374 1.68 -21.44 -0.83
CA GLY A 374 0.95 -21.98 0.31
C GLY A 374 -0.19 -21.08 0.80
N LYS A 375 -0.62 -20.11 -0.01
CA LYS A 375 -1.68 -19.16 0.34
C LYS A 375 -3.07 -19.83 0.28
N PRO A 376 -4.00 -19.44 1.16
CA PRO A 376 -5.30 -20.08 1.28
C PRO A 376 -6.17 -19.99 0.02
N VAL A 377 -6.95 -21.06 -0.20
CA VAL A 377 -7.91 -21.16 -1.31
C VAL A 377 -9.30 -21.50 -0.76
N VAL A 378 -10.32 -20.80 -1.26
CA VAL A 378 -11.73 -21.15 -1.03
C VAL A 378 -12.38 -21.46 -2.37
N GLY A 379 -12.98 -22.64 -2.51
CA GLY A 379 -13.67 -23.05 -3.74
C GLY A 379 -15.16 -23.32 -3.50
N ILE A 380 -16.01 -22.93 -4.44
CA ILE A 380 -17.44 -23.31 -4.43
C ILE A 380 -17.86 -23.97 -5.74
N ARG A 381 -18.91 -24.80 -5.69
CA ARG A 381 -19.52 -25.50 -6.84
C ARG A 381 -18.45 -26.02 -7.80
N THR A 382 -18.35 -25.40 -8.96
CA THR A 382 -17.62 -25.86 -10.13
C THR A 382 -16.11 -25.70 -10.00
N ALA A 383 -15.62 -25.10 -8.90
CA ALA A 383 -14.19 -25.00 -8.62
C ALA A 383 -13.46 -26.36 -8.65
N SER A 384 -14.15 -27.45 -8.30
CA SER A 384 -13.65 -28.83 -8.41
C SER A 384 -13.31 -29.26 -9.84
N HIS A 385 -13.68 -28.47 -10.84
CA HIS A 385 -13.31 -28.68 -12.21
C HIS A 385 -13.14 -27.35 -12.95
N ALA A 386 -12.57 -26.36 -12.24
CA ALA A 386 -12.31 -25.02 -12.76
C ALA A 386 -11.45 -25.05 -14.01
N PHE A 387 -10.32 -25.76 -13.95
CA PHE A 387 -9.28 -25.77 -14.98
C PHE A 387 -9.17 -27.12 -15.69
N HIS A 388 -10.29 -27.76 -15.97
CA HIS A 388 -10.31 -29.06 -16.64
C HIS A 388 -11.28 -29.01 -17.82
N THR A 389 -10.83 -28.63 -19.01
CA THR A 389 -11.69 -28.56 -20.20
C THR A 389 -11.92 -29.93 -20.85
N LYS A 390 -11.36 -30.99 -20.26
CA LYS A 390 -11.36 -32.38 -20.75
C LYS A 390 -10.33 -32.61 -21.86
N GLY A 391 -9.20 -31.91 -21.80
CA GLY A 391 -8.09 -32.09 -22.73
C GLY A 391 -8.20 -31.26 -24.01
N GLU A 392 -9.19 -30.36 -24.11
CA GLU A 392 -9.40 -29.52 -25.28
C GLU A 392 -9.17 -28.06 -24.92
N HIS A 393 -8.10 -27.45 -25.43
CA HIS A 393 -7.83 -26.02 -25.25
C HIS A 393 -7.12 -25.38 -26.45
N PRO A 394 -7.24 -24.06 -26.65
CA PRO A 394 -6.52 -23.34 -27.71
C PRO A 394 -4.99 -23.41 -27.54
N GLU A 395 -4.25 -23.13 -28.62
CA GLU A 395 -2.81 -22.92 -28.57
C GLU A 395 -2.45 -21.74 -27.66
N GLY A 396 -1.39 -21.86 -26.86
CA GLY A 396 -0.99 -20.85 -25.87
C GLY A 396 -1.77 -20.87 -24.56
N HIS A 397 -2.83 -21.69 -24.48
CA HIS A 397 -3.57 -21.95 -23.25
C HIS A 397 -3.05 -23.20 -22.54
N ASP A 398 -3.40 -23.32 -21.27
CA ASP A 398 -3.03 -24.44 -20.41
C ASP A 398 -4.20 -24.77 -19.47
N GLU A 399 -4.12 -25.94 -18.84
CA GLU A 399 -5.12 -26.43 -17.90
C GLU A 399 -4.46 -27.06 -16.66
N TRP A 400 -5.24 -27.25 -15.60
CA TRP A 400 -4.78 -27.89 -14.37
C TRP A 400 -5.82 -28.94 -13.97
N GLN A 401 -5.85 -30.04 -14.72
CA GLN A 401 -6.82 -31.12 -14.53
C GLN A 401 -6.80 -31.70 -13.11
N ALA A 402 -5.61 -31.74 -12.49
CA ALA A 402 -5.41 -32.26 -11.14
C ALA A 402 -5.74 -31.27 -10.01
N PHE A 403 -6.18 -30.04 -10.33
CA PHE A 403 -6.43 -28.98 -9.33
C PHE A 403 -7.33 -29.43 -8.17
N ASP A 404 -8.37 -30.21 -8.44
CA ASP A 404 -9.28 -30.70 -7.40
C ASP A 404 -8.57 -31.60 -6.38
N GLY A 405 -7.85 -32.61 -6.83
CA GLY A 405 -7.13 -33.52 -5.94
C GLY A 405 -5.87 -32.91 -5.31
N GLU A 406 -5.17 -32.04 -6.05
CA GLU A 406 -3.93 -31.43 -5.59
C GLU A 406 -4.17 -30.27 -4.62
N VAL A 407 -5.17 -29.43 -4.89
CA VAL A 407 -5.43 -28.19 -4.14
C VAL A 407 -6.64 -28.37 -3.22
N LEU A 408 -7.79 -28.73 -3.76
CA LEU A 408 -9.04 -28.80 -3.00
C LEU A 408 -9.13 -30.05 -2.12
N GLY A 409 -8.38 -31.11 -2.43
CA GLY A 409 -8.46 -32.41 -1.77
C GLY A 409 -9.71 -33.22 -2.14
N GLY A 410 -10.40 -32.82 -3.22
CA GLY A 410 -11.56 -33.49 -3.78
C GLY A 410 -11.18 -34.60 -4.77
N ASN A 411 -12.21 -35.23 -5.34
CA ASN A 411 -12.11 -36.19 -6.43
C ASN A 411 -13.41 -36.18 -7.25
N TYR A 412 -13.78 -35.02 -7.77
CA TYR A 412 -14.98 -34.83 -8.57
C TYR A 412 -14.95 -35.68 -9.85
N HIS A 413 -15.96 -36.53 -10.02
CA HIS A 413 -16.11 -37.37 -11.20
C HIS A 413 -17.53 -37.39 -11.79
N GLY A 414 -18.42 -36.53 -11.29
CA GLY A 414 -19.78 -36.41 -11.81
C GLY A 414 -20.74 -35.80 -10.80
N HIS A 415 -22.03 -35.86 -11.13
CA HIS A 415 -23.11 -35.47 -10.24
C HIS A 415 -24.35 -36.33 -10.49
N HIS A 416 -25.17 -36.46 -9.47
CA HIS A 416 -26.48 -37.12 -9.55
C HIS A 416 -27.50 -36.26 -10.33
N ALA A 417 -28.69 -36.82 -10.54
CA ALA A 417 -29.76 -36.17 -11.29
C ALA A 417 -30.15 -34.80 -10.70
N ASN A 418 -30.36 -33.82 -11.58
CA ASN A 418 -30.85 -32.50 -11.18
C ASN A 418 -32.28 -32.59 -10.62
N GLY A 419 -32.65 -31.66 -9.74
CA GLY A 419 -34.00 -31.57 -9.16
C GLY A 419 -34.27 -32.50 -7.98
N VAL A 420 -33.28 -33.31 -7.56
CA VAL A 420 -33.34 -34.07 -6.31
C VAL A 420 -32.64 -33.29 -5.20
N THR A 421 -33.40 -32.80 -4.22
CA THR A 421 -32.85 -32.07 -3.07
C THR A 421 -32.10 -33.03 -2.15
N SER A 422 -30.86 -32.67 -1.83
CA SER A 422 -30.04 -33.44 -0.89
C SER A 422 -30.40 -33.10 0.55
N VAL A 423 -30.46 -34.11 1.42
CA VAL A 423 -30.51 -33.90 2.87
C VAL A 423 -29.08 -33.76 3.37
N LEU A 424 -28.80 -32.66 4.07
CA LEU A 424 -27.46 -32.36 4.56
C LEU A 424 -27.30 -32.73 6.03
N SER A 425 -26.13 -33.25 6.39
CA SER A 425 -25.77 -33.63 7.75
C SER A 425 -24.30 -33.30 8.05
N LEU A 426 -23.98 -33.10 9.33
CA LEU A 426 -22.61 -32.88 9.75
C LEU A 426 -21.80 -34.18 9.69
N ALA A 427 -20.54 -34.08 9.27
CA ALA A 427 -19.59 -35.17 9.38
C ALA A 427 -19.26 -35.48 10.85
N GLU A 428 -18.93 -36.74 11.13
CA GLU A 428 -18.45 -37.14 12.45
C GLU A 428 -17.19 -36.35 12.83
N GLY A 429 -17.17 -35.76 14.02
CA GLY A 429 -16.06 -34.93 14.50
C GLY A 429 -16.00 -33.51 13.95
N ALA A 430 -16.94 -33.09 13.10
CA ALA A 430 -17.00 -31.72 12.59
C ALA A 430 -17.62 -30.72 13.59
N THR A 431 -18.36 -31.21 14.60
CA THR A 431 -18.98 -30.36 15.62
C THR A 431 -17.93 -29.50 16.33
N GLY A 432 -18.15 -28.18 16.36
CA GLY A 432 -17.24 -27.21 16.97
C GLY A 432 -16.13 -26.70 16.05
N HIS A 433 -16.07 -27.15 14.78
CA HIS A 433 -15.17 -26.55 13.80
C HIS A 433 -15.56 -25.08 13.53
N ALA A 434 -14.57 -24.16 13.51
CA ALA A 434 -14.81 -22.72 13.39
C ALA A 434 -15.66 -22.33 12.16
N ILE A 435 -15.50 -23.04 11.05
CA ILE A 435 -16.31 -22.83 9.83
C ILE A 435 -17.80 -23.05 10.08
N LEU A 436 -18.16 -23.97 10.99
CA LEU A 436 -19.54 -24.33 11.32
C LEU A 436 -20.12 -23.51 12.47
N ASP A 437 -19.39 -22.53 13.00
CA ASP A 437 -19.88 -21.72 14.12
C ASP A 437 -21.14 -20.94 13.76
N GLY A 438 -22.20 -21.15 14.54
CA GLY A 438 -23.52 -20.59 14.31
C GLY A 438 -24.19 -21.03 13.01
N VAL A 439 -23.74 -22.10 12.34
CA VAL A 439 -24.32 -22.59 11.08
C VAL A 439 -25.28 -23.76 11.34
N SER A 440 -26.53 -23.64 10.91
CA SER A 440 -27.48 -24.76 10.90
C SER A 440 -27.57 -25.40 9.52
N VAL A 441 -26.96 -26.57 9.32
CA VAL A 441 -26.94 -27.24 7.99
C VAL A 441 -28.32 -27.65 7.46
N THR A 442 -29.32 -27.73 8.34
CA THR A 442 -30.71 -28.04 7.98
C THR A 442 -31.45 -26.87 7.32
N SER A 443 -30.92 -25.65 7.38
CA SER A 443 -31.52 -24.46 6.74
C SER A 443 -31.09 -24.27 5.28
N PHE A 444 -30.17 -25.10 4.82
CA PHE A 444 -29.68 -25.04 3.45
C PHE A 444 -30.72 -25.59 2.48
N ILE A 445 -30.99 -24.83 1.42
CA ILE A 445 -31.96 -25.22 0.39
C ILE A 445 -31.36 -26.34 -0.49
N GLY A 446 -30.05 -26.29 -0.77
CA GLY A 446 -29.39 -27.33 -1.57
C GLY A 446 -29.91 -27.37 -3.00
N GLY A 447 -29.99 -26.21 -3.65
CA GLY A 447 -30.64 -26.06 -4.96
C GLY A 447 -29.89 -26.73 -6.14
N GLY A 448 -28.66 -27.19 -5.91
CA GLY A 448 -27.84 -27.87 -6.90
C GLY A 448 -27.87 -29.39 -6.80
N SER A 449 -27.46 -30.08 -7.87
CA SER A 449 -27.22 -31.54 -7.84
C SER A 449 -26.13 -31.94 -6.84
N LEU A 450 -26.29 -33.12 -6.23
CA LEU A 450 -25.28 -33.75 -5.39
C LEU A 450 -24.11 -34.21 -6.25
N TYR A 451 -22.90 -33.76 -5.91
CA TYR A 451 -21.68 -34.14 -6.64
C TYR A 451 -21.17 -35.50 -6.16
N GLN A 452 -20.62 -36.28 -7.09
CA GLN A 452 -19.93 -37.54 -6.82
C GLN A 452 -18.45 -37.23 -6.59
N VAL A 453 -17.98 -37.44 -5.36
CA VAL A 453 -16.66 -36.96 -4.91
C VAL A 453 -15.85 -38.06 -4.25
N SER A 454 -16.48 -38.97 -3.50
CA SER A 454 -15.77 -39.95 -2.69
C SER A 454 -14.79 -40.82 -3.50
N PRO A 455 -13.59 -41.14 -2.97
CA PRO A 455 -13.04 -40.71 -1.67
C PRO A 455 -12.36 -39.33 -1.72
N LEU A 456 -12.34 -38.62 -0.59
CA LEU A 456 -11.50 -37.43 -0.41
C LEU A 456 -10.01 -37.80 -0.27
N ALA A 457 -9.13 -36.82 -0.52
CA ALA A 457 -7.70 -36.96 -0.23
C ALA A 457 -7.47 -37.20 1.27
N LYS A 458 -6.38 -37.90 1.63
CA LYS A 458 -6.02 -38.18 3.04
C LYS A 458 -5.79 -36.92 3.89
N SER A 459 -5.45 -35.80 3.24
CA SER A 459 -5.25 -34.49 3.88
C SER A 459 -6.54 -33.68 4.02
N ALA A 460 -7.67 -34.21 3.53
CA ALA A 460 -8.95 -33.55 3.57
C ALA A 460 -9.85 -34.11 4.70
N GLN A 461 -10.57 -33.21 5.35
CA GLN A 461 -11.49 -33.52 6.44
C GLN A 461 -12.91 -33.08 6.05
N PRO A 462 -13.86 -34.03 5.92
CA PRO A 462 -15.25 -33.67 5.64
C PRO A 462 -15.85 -32.91 6.83
N LEU A 463 -16.65 -31.90 6.51
CA LEU A 463 -17.44 -31.11 7.47
C LEU A 463 -18.94 -31.36 7.31
N ILE A 464 -19.40 -31.48 6.06
CA ILE A 464 -20.82 -31.67 5.72
C ILE A 464 -20.93 -32.77 4.67
N PHE A 465 -21.90 -33.64 4.85
CA PHE A 465 -22.30 -34.68 3.90
C PHE A 465 -23.69 -34.39 3.32
N GLY A 466 -23.93 -34.87 2.10
CA GLY A 466 -25.22 -34.85 1.44
C GLY A 466 -25.68 -36.24 1.06
N THR A 467 -26.98 -36.49 1.23
CA THR A 467 -27.61 -37.78 0.90
C THR A 467 -28.85 -37.54 0.05
N ILE A 468 -29.02 -38.36 -0.98
CA ILE A 468 -30.25 -38.48 -1.77
C ILE A 468 -30.72 -39.94 -1.75
N PRO A 469 -32.01 -40.22 -2.03
CA PRO A 469 -32.52 -41.58 -2.05
C PRO A 469 -31.73 -42.50 -2.99
N ASP A 470 -31.53 -43.75 -2.57
CA ASP A 470 -30.93 -44.83 -3.36
C ASP A 470 -29.47 -44.62 -3.83
N HIS A 471 -28.77 -43.63 -3.28
CA HIS A 471 -27.36 -43.35 -3.59
C HIS A 471 -26.48 -43.28 -2.33
N PRO A 472 -25.16 -43.53 -2.48
CA PRO A 472 -24.21 -43.29 -1.41
C PRO A 472 -24.22 -41.84 -0.94
N THR A 473 -23.84 -41.64 0.32
CA THR A 473 -23.64 -40.30 0.89
C THR A 473 -22.33 -39.71 0.39
N GLU A 474 -22.34 -38.43 0.02
CA GLU A 474 -21.19 -37.75 -0.59
C GLU A 474 -20.76 -36.52 0.23
N PRO A 475 -19.45 -36.23 0.33
CA PRO A 475 -18.96 -34.99 0.93
C PRO A 475 -19.47 -33.77 0.17
N VAL A 476 -20.04 -32.82 0.91
CA VAL A 476 -20.56 -31.56 0.38
C VAL A 476 -19.67 -30.40 0.75
N ALA A 477 -19.09 -30.39 1.94
CA ALA A 477 -18.11 -29.37 2.33
C ALA A 477 -16.97 -30.02 3.13
N TRP A 478 -15.74 -29.57 2.89
CA TRP A 478 -14.56 -30.10 3.56
C TRP A 478 -13.44 -29.07 3.60
N THR A 479 -12.49 -29.27 4.51
CA THR A 479 -11.21 -28.59 4.51
C THR A 479 -10.14 -29.51 3.93
N ASN A 480 -9.11 -28.95 3.32
CA ASN A 480 -7.89 -29.67 2.95
C ASN A 480 -6.70 -28.89 3.50
N GLN A 481 -5.83 -29.58 4.24
CA GLN A 481 -4.69 -28.93 4.90
C GLN A 481 -3.39 -29.67 4.58
N ARG A 482 -2.45 -28.95 3.95
CA ARG A 482 -1.08 -29.44 3.67
C ARG A 482 -0.08 -28.43 4.22
N GLY A 483 0.46 -28.70 5.41
CA GLY A 483 1.25 -27.70 6.15
C GLY A 483 0.38 -26.52 6.59
N ASN A 484 0.80 -25.30 6.28
CA ASN A 484 0.05 -24.07 6.59
C ASN A 484 -0.97 -23.69 5.51
N HIS A 485 -1.05 -24.46 4.42
CA HIS A 485 -1.99 -24.19 3.34
C HIS A 485 -3.41 -24.61 3.76
N ARG A 486 -4.25 -23.61 4.08
CA ARG A 486 -5.66 -23.80 4.46
C ARG A 486 -6.54 -23.71 3.24
N VAL A 487 -7.20 -24.80 2.90
CA VAL A 487 -8.17 -24.85 1.81
C VAL A 487 -9.54 -25.22 2.34
N PHE A 488 -10.57 -24.53 1.88
CA PHE A 488 -11.96 -24.91 2.09
C PHE A 488 -12.65 -25.07 0.74
N TYR A 489 -13.43 -26.14 0.61
CA TYR A 489 -14.29 -26.33 -0.54
C TYR A 489 -15.71 -26.69 -0.11
N THR A 490 -16.70 -26.21 -0.87
CA THR A 490 -18.07 -26.71 -0.80
C THR A 490 -18.68 -26.89 -2.18
N SER A 491 -19.40 -27.99 -2.39
CA SER A 491 -20.23 -28.19 -3.57
C SER A 491 -21.57 -27.44 -3.48
N LEU A 492 -21.79 -26.61 -2.46
CA LEU A 492 -22.89 -25.65 -2.38
C LEU A 492 -22.52 -24.32 -3.07
N GLY A 493 -23.49 -23.42 -3.25
CA GLY A 493 -23.30 -22.13 -3.93
C GLY A 493 -24.19 -21.94 -5.16
N HIS A 494 -25.33 -22.62 -5.20
CA HIS A 494 -26.42 -22.27 -6.11
C HIS A 494 -27.00 -20.91 -5.71
N VAL A 495 -27.61 -20.17 -6.65
CA VAL A 495 -28.20 -18.84 -6.38
C VAL A 495 -29.16 -18.84 -5.18
N SER A 496 -29.92 -19.92 -5.00
CA SER A 496 -30.82 -20.12 -3.86
C SER A 496 -30.09 -20.24 -2.52
N ASP A 497 -28.89 -20.82 -2.49
CA ASP A 497 -28.14 -21.00 -1.24
C ASP A 497 -27.74 -19.64 -0.66
N PHE A 498 -27.42 -18.65 -1.51
CA PHE A 498 -27.10 -17.28 -1.08
C PHE A 498 -28.29 -16.53 -0.45
N SER A 499 -29.52 -17.06 -0.51
CA SER A 499 -30.66 -16.53 0.24
C SER A 499 -30.67 -16.97 1.72
N SER A 500 -29.87 -17.96 2.09
CA SER A 500 -29.75 -18.44 3.47
C SER A 500 -28.66 -17.68 4.23
N ASP A 501 -29.00 -17.11 5.39
CA ASP A 501 -28.04 -16.48 6.30
C ASP A 501 -26.99 -17.47 6.79
N ASP A 502 -27.37 -18.74 6.99
CA ASP A 502 -26.44 -19.78 7.45
C ASP A 502 -25.43 -20.14 6.36
N PHE A 503 -25.82 -20.12 5.08
CA PHE A 503 -24.88 -20.38 3.99
C PHE A 503 -23.89 -19.22 3.81
N ASN A 504 -24.39 -17.98 3.87
CA ASN A 504 -23.53 -16.80 3.88
C ASN A 504 -22.59 -16.81 5.11
N ARG A 505 -23.07 -17.26 6.27
CA ARG A 505 -22.24 -17.42 7.47
C ARG A 505 -21.18 -18.51 7.27
N LEU A 506 -21.53 -19.67 6.72
CA LEU A 506 -20.58 -20.74 6.39
C LEU A 506 -19.44 -20.22 5.50
N LEU A 507 -19.76 -19.51 4.41
CA LEU A 507 -18.76 -18.94 3.51
C LEU A 507 -17.91 -17.86 4.17
N ALA A 508 -18.52 -16.97 4.97
CA ALA A 508 -17.78 -15.94 5.69
C ALA A 508 -16.83 -16.55 6.73
N ASN A 509 -17.28 -17.55 7.49
CA ASN A 509 -16.46 -18.27 8.44
C ASN A 509 -15.32 -19.02 7.73
N ALA A 510 -15.57 -19.60 6.55
CA ALA A 510 -14.54 -20.25 5.75
C ALA A 510 -13.44 -19.28 5.30
N VAL A 511 -13.80 -18.09 4.81
CA VAL A 511 -12.84 -17.05 4.43
C VAL A 511 -12.02 -16.59 5.63
N VAL A 512 -12.68 -16.34 6.77
CA VAL A 512 -12.01 -15.90 8.01
C VAL A 512 -11.08 -16.98 8.57
N TRP A 513 -11.54 -18.23 8.64
CA TRP A 513 -10.74 -19.37 9.05
C TRP A 513 -9.51 -19.58 8.17
N ALA A 514 -9.68 -19.43 6.85
CA ALA A 514 -8.60 -19.60 5.89
C ALA A 514 -7.55 -18.48 6.01
N LEU A 515 -7.97 -17.27 6.38
CA LEU A 515 -7.10 -16.12 6.67
C LEU A 515 -6.48 -16.13 8.09
N GLU A 516 -6.75 -17.16 8.89
CA GLU A 516 -6.31 -17.29 10.29
C GLU A 516 -6.78 -16.15 11.22
N ARG A 517 -8.02 -15.68 11.06
CA ARG A 517 -8.59 -14.58 11.84
C ARG A 517 -9.76 -14.96 12.73
#